data_AF-A0A6P4JS04-F1
#
_entry.id   AF-A0A6P4JS04-F1
#
_cell.length_a   1.000
_cell.length_b   1.000
_cell.length_c   1.000
_cell.angle_alpha   90.00
_cell.angle_beta   90.00
_cell.angle_gamma   90.00
#
_symmetry.space_group_name_H-M   'P 1'
#
loop_
_entity.id
_entity.type
_entity.pdbx_description
1 polymer ?
#
loop_
_entity_poly.entity_id
_entity_poly.type
_entity_poly.pdbx_seq_one_letter_code
_entity_poly.pdbx_strand_id
1 'polypeptide(L)'
;MEDSRIRTLKDLINSFRFLEQFMNSHMQCINSEERGLRQSMDNWETTHRTFERLGNLQDLQELLDEYQRQKNKILSTIQTFLDYNKDLRGTKYYLEATNLIQKQKALECPNTEQTMGQLDGGNQTLAAAEGHVVEVDPQHADQKLSKAN
;
A
#
# COMPACT_ATOMS: atom_id res chain seq x y z
N MET A 1 -32.00 30.72 -15.05
CA MET A 1 -31.91 29.51 -14.22
C MET A 1 -30.70 28.74 -14.73
N GLU A 2 -29.75 28.37 -13.87
CA GLU A 2 -28.56 27.60 -14.29
C GLU A 2 -28.99 26.19 -14.73
N ASP A 3 -28.40 25.67 -15.81
CA ASP A 3 -28.69 24.31 -16.30
C ASP A 3 -28.34 23.30 -15.19
N SER A 4 -29.31 22.49 -14.77
CA SER A 4 -29.13 21.52 -13.68
C SER A 4 -28.00 20.54 -13.98
N ARG A 5 -27.76 20.23 -15.25
CA ARG A 5 -26.69 19.33 -15.70
C ARG A 5 -25.32 19.94 -15.44
N ILE A 6 -25.18 21.24 -15.64
CA ILE A 6 -23.94 21.96 -15.35
C ILE A 6 -23.65 21.93 -13.85
N ARG A 7 -24.69 22.10 -13.02
CA ARG A 7 -24.56 21.97 -11.56
C ARG A 7 -24.12 20.56 -11.14
N THR A 8 -24.78 19.52 -11.66
CA THR A 8 -24.39 18.13 -11.39
C THR A 8 -22.95 17.85 -11.77
N LEU A 9 -22.51 18.32 -12.94
CA LEU A 9 -21.12 18.14 -13.38
C LEU A 9 -20.12 18.84 -12.46
N LYS A 10 -20.45 20.06 -12.02
CA LYS A 10 -19.64 20.80 -11.04
C LYS A 10 -19.53 20.04 -9.72
N ASP A 11 -20.64 19.49 -9.20
CA ASP A 11 -20.66 18.75 -7.94
C ASP A 11 -19.82 17.47 -8.03
N LEU A 12 -19.85 16.78 -9.18
CA LEU A 12 -18.98 15.62 -9.44
C LEU A 12 -17.50 16.00 -9.46
N ILE A 13 -17.13 17.09 -10.14
CA ILE A 13 -15.74 17.59 -10.18
C ILE A 13 -15.26 17.97 -8.77
N ASN A 14 -16.10 18.65 -8.00
CA ASN A 14 -15.76 19.04 -6.63
C ASN A 14 -15.57 17.81 -5.73
N SER A 15 -16.45 16.81 -5.86
CA SER A 15 -16.34 15.56 -5.12
C SER A 15 -15.04 14.82 -5.46
N PHE A 16 -14.67 14.77 -6.74
CA PHE A 16 -13.38 14.20 -7.15
C PHE A 16 -12.20 14.91 -6.49
N ARG A 17 -12.18 16.25 -6.53
CA ARG A 17 -11.10 17.05 -5.93
C ARG A 17 -10.99 16.87 -4.42
N PHE A 18 -12.15 16.78 -3.75
CA PHE A 18 -12.20 16.50 -2.33
C PHE A 18 -11.54 15.15 -2.01
N LEU A 19 -11.85 14.10 -2.78
CA LEU A 19 -11.19 12.79 -2.62
C LEU A 19 -9.69 12.86 -2.89
N GLU A 20 -9.24 13.53 -3.96
CA GLU A 20 -7.82 13.69 -4.29
C GLU A 20 -7.05 14.38 -3.15
N GLN A 21 -7.62 15.45 -2.58
CA GLN A 21 -7.05 16.14 -1.43
C GLN A 21 -6.98 15.23 -0.20
N PHE A 22 -8.04 14.49 0.08
CA PHE A 22 -8.11 13.62 1.25
C PHE A 22 -7.11 12.45 1.17
N MET A 23 -6.99 11.83 -0.01
CA MET A 23 -5.98 10.80 -0.28
C MET A 23 -4.57 11.33 -0.08
N ASN A 24 -4.27 12.54 -0.54
CA ASN A 24 -2.95 13.15 -0.35
C ASN A 24 -2.62 13.33 1.14
N SER A 25 -3.58 13.77 1.95
CA SER A 25 -3.41 13.85 3.40
C SER A 25 -3.18 12.48 4.04
N HIS A 26 -3.91 11.45 3.61
CA HIS A 26 -3.72 10.09 4.14
C HIS A 26 -2.38 9.48 3.76
N MET A 27 -1.92 9.74 2.54
CA MET A 27 -0.58 9.35 2.10
C MET A 27 0.51 10.00 2.97
N GLN A 28 0.32 11.25 3.39
CA GLN A 28 1.24 11.91 4.33
C GLN A 28 1.22 11.26 5.72
N CYS A 29 0.05 10.84 6.21
CA CYS A 29 -0.08 10.08 7.45
C CYS A 29 0.66 8.74 7.38
N ILE A 30 0.45 7.97 6.29
CA ILE A 30 1.16 6.71 6.04
C ILE A 30 2.67 6.92 6.05
N ASN A 31 3.17 7.88 5.26
CA ASN A 31 4.61 8.17 5.20
C ASN A 31 5.21 8.56 6.58
N SER A 32 4.41 9.22 7.42
CA SER A 32 4.83 9.62 8.76
C SER A 32 4.85 8.42 9.71
N GLU A 33 3.83 7.56 9.66
CA GLU A 33 3.79 6.33 10.45
C GLU A 33 4.85 5.31 10.02
N GLU A 34 5.10 5.15 8.71
CA GLU A 34 6.19 4.30 8.21
C GLU A 34 7.56 4.75 8.71
N ARG A 35 7.80 6.07 8.75
CA ARG A 35 9.02 6.63 9.31
C ARG A 35 9.12 6.38 10.81
N GLY A 36 8.01 6.57 11.53
CA GLY A 36 7.93 6.30 12.97
C GLY A 36 8.17 4.83 13.29
N LEU A 37 7.64 3.92 12.47
CA LEU A 37 7.85 2.48 12.60
C LEU A 37 9.32 2.10 12.38
N ARG A 38 9.95 2.60 11.31
CA ARG A 38 11.38 2.37 11.04
C ARG A 38 12.25 2.81 12.22
N GLN A 39 12.00 4.01 12.75
CA GLN A 39 12.72 4.52 13.93
C GLN A 39 12.47 3.68 15.19
N SER A 40 11.25 3.20 15.39
CA SER A 40 10.88 2.34 16.53
C SER A 40 11.65 1.01 16.48
N MET A 41 11.78 0.42 15.28
CA MET A 41 12.57 -0.78 15.04
C MET A 41 14.07 -0.55 15.26
N ASP A 42 14.61 0.55 14.75
CA ASP A 42 16.04 0.89 14.90
C ASP A 42 16.42 1.13 16.39
N ASN A 43 15.49 1.67 17.18
CA ASN A 43 15.69 1.99 18.59
C ASN A 43 15.33 0.85 19.55
N TRP A 44 14.98 -0.34 19.03
CA TRP A 44 14.53 -1.49 19.84
C TRP A 44 13.40 -1.14 20.82
N GLU A 45 12.49 -0.25 20.39
CA GLU A 45 11.34 0.13 21.22
C GLU A 45 10.45 -1.10 21.52
N THR A 46 9.60 -0.96 22.54
CA THR A 46 8.76 -2.08 22.98
C THR A 46 7.87 -2.58 21.84
N THR A 47 7.76 -3.91 21.77
CA THR A 47 6.95 -4.64 20.78
C THR A 47 5.51 -4.12 20.69
N HIS A 48 4.94 -3.67 21.82
CA HIS A 48 3.59 -3.09 21.86
C HIS A 48 3.45 -1.84 20.97
N ARG A 49 4.39 -0.88 21.08
CA ARG A 49 4.34 0.37 20.29
C ARG A 49 4.56 0.12 18.80
N THR A 50 5.37 -0.89 18.47
CA THR A 50 5.55 -1.35 17.08
C THR A 50 4.24 -1.92 16.52
N PHE A 51 3.54 -2.76 17.30
CA PHE A 51 2.26 -3.33 16.88
C PHE A 51 1.15 -2.28 16.71
N GLU A 52 1.04 -1.29 17.61
CA GLU A 52 0.07 -0.20 17.45
C GLU A 52 0.29 0.57 16.14
N ARG A 53 1.54 0.89 15.80
CA ARG A 53 1.88 1.57 14.54
C ARG A 53 1.55 0.73 13.32
N LEU A 54 1.80 -0.58 13.37
CA LEU A 54 1.42 -1.51 12.31
C LEU A 54 -0.10 -1.54 12.10
N GLY A 55 -0.88 -1.57 13.19
CA GLY A 55 -2.34 -1.48 13.12
C GLY A 55 -2.81 -0.20 12.45
N ASN A 56 -2.26 0.95 12.87
CA ASN A 56 -2.58 2.25 12.27
C ASN A 56 -2.24 2.30 10.77
N LEU A 57 -1.10 1.72 10.36
CA LEU A 57 -0.71 1.65 8.96
C LEU A 57 -1.69 0.81 8.14
N GLN A 58 -2.13 -0.33 8.66
CA GLN A 58 -3.12 -1.17 8.00
C GLN A 58 -4.44 -0.41 7.80
N ASP A 59 -4.95 0.24 8.86
CA ASP A 59 -6.20 1.02 8.79
C ASP A 59 -6.11 2.15 7.75
N LEU A 60 -4.97 2.86 7.72
CA LEU A 60 -4.73 3.94 6.76
C LEU A 60 -4.64 3.42 5.31
N GLN A 61 -4.06 2.23 5.09
CA GLN A 61 -3.98 1.60 3.78
C GLN A 61 -5.36 1.15 3.29
N GLU A 62 -6.16 0.49 4.13
CA GLU A 62 -7.53 0.09 3.79
C GLU A 62 -8.39 1.30 3.42
N LEU A 63 -8.23 2.39 4.15
CA LEU A 63 -8.93 3.63 3.89
C LEU A 63 -8.48 4.29 2.57
N LEU A 64 -7.18 4.24 2.25
CA LEU A 64 -6.65 4.72 0.97
C LEU A 64 -7.22 3.94 -0.23
N ASP A 65 -7.30 2.62 -0.10
CA ASP A 65 -7.89 1.74 -1.12
C ASP A 65 -9.36 2.09 -1.39
N GLU A 66 -10.13 2.33 -0.33
CA GLU A 66 -11.52 2.74 -0.45
C GLU A 66 -11.66 4.10 -1.16
N TYR A 67 -10.81 5.08 -0.83
CA TYR A 67 -10.82 6.35 -1.55
C TYR A 67 -10.44 6.22 -3.01
N GLN A 68 -9.47 5.37 -3.34
CA GLN A 68 -9.11 5.10 -4.73
C GLN A 68 -10.29 4.47 -5.49
N ARG A 69 -11.04 3.54 -4.89
CA ARG A 69 -12.27 2.97 -5.47
C ARG A 69 -13.33 4.04 -5.70
N GLN A 70 -13.60 4.90 -4.72
CA GLN A 70 -14.57 5.98 -4.84
C GLN A 70 -14.17 6.99 -5.91
N LYS A 71 -12.89 7.34 -5.99
CA LYS A 71 -12.34 8.22 -7.02
C LYS A 71 -12.60 7.66 -8.42
N ASN A 72 -12.31 6.37 -8.63
CA ASN A 72 -12.54 5.68 -9.91
C ASN A 72 -14.04 5.62 -10.28
N LYS A 73 -14.92 5.44 -9.29
CA LYS A 73 -16.37 5.49 -9.48
C LYS A 73 -16.85 6.87 -9.91
N ILE A 74 -16.35 7.94 -9.29
CA ILE A 74 -16.69 9.31 -9.69
C ILE A 74 -16.19 9.59 -11.11
N LEU A 75 -14.95 9.21 -11.44
CA LEU A 75 -14.42 9.35 -12.81
C LEU A 75 -15.28 8.64 -13.86
N SER A 76 -15.68 7.40 -13.58
CA SER A 76 -16.56 6.63 -14.45
C SER A 76 -17.92 7.31 -14.62
N THR A 77 -18.44 7.90 -13.54
CA THR A 77 -19.70 8.66 -13.54
C THR A 77 -19.57 9.94 -14.39
N ILE A 78 -18.47 10.68 -14.23
CA ILE A 78 -18.18 11.88 -15.05
C ILE A 78 -18.07 11.48 -16.53
N GLN A 79 -17.29 10.44 -16.85
CA GLN A 79 -17.12 9.97 -18.23
C GLN A 79 -18.48 9.64 -18.86
N THR A 80 -19.29 8.85 -18.18
CA THR A 80 -20.64 8.48 -18.60
C THR A 80 -21.52 9.72 -18.80
N PHE A 81 -21.44 10.69 -17.88
CA PHE A 81 -22.17 11.96 -18.00
C PHE A 81 -21.78 12.75 -19.25
N LEU A 82 -20.48 12.83 -19.57
CA LEU A 82 -19.99 13.53 -20.76
C LEU A 82 -20.40 12.84 -22.06
N ASP A 83 -20.50 11.50 -22.05
CA ASP A 83 -20.92 10.71 -23.21
C ASP A 83 -22.40 10.91 -23.56
N TYR A 84 -23.25 11.09 -22.55
CA TYR A 84 -24.68 11.40 -22.75
C TYR A 84 -24.96 12.87 -23.04
N ASN A 85 -24.10 13.80 -22.60
CA ASN A 85 -24.34 15.25 -22.70
C ASN A 85 -23.33 15.95 -23.63
N LYS A 86 -23.20 15.46 -24.86
CA LYS A 86 -22.25 15.99 -25.87
C LYS A 86 -22.57 17.42 -26.30
N ASP A 87 -23.81 17.86 -26.13
CA ASP A 87 -24.25 19.25 -26.35
C ASP A 87 -23.55 20.25 -25.43
N LEU A 88 -23.07 19.81 -24.26
CA LEU A 88 -22.38 20.65 -23.29
C LEU A 88 -20.88 20.86 -23.58
N ARG A 89 -20.35 20.37 -24.71
CA ARG A 89 -18.91 20.41 -25.05
C ARG A 89 -18.23 21.77 -24.96
N GLY A 90 -18.97 22.85 -25.20
CA GLY A 90 -18.45 24.22 -25.11
C GLY A 90 -18.47 24.82 -23.71
N THR A 91 -19.05 24.14 -22.72
CA THR A 91 -19.17 24.68 -21.37
C THR A 91 -17.87 24.51 -20.59
N LYS A 92 -17.59 25.48 -19.70
CA LYS A 92 -16.41 25.47 -18.83
C LYS A 92 -16.23 24.13 -18.10
N TYR A 93 -17.29 23.63 -17.48
CA TYR A 93 -17.22 22.43 -16.65
C TYR A 93 -17.07 21.15 -17.48
N TYR A 94 -17.57 21.09 -18.71
CA TYR A 94 -17.32 19.98 -19.63
C TYR A 94 -15.84 19.88 -19.99
N LEU A 95 -15.23 21.02 -20.33
CA LEU A 95 -13.80 21.09 -20.63
C LEU A 95 -12.96 20.70 -19.40
N GLU A 96 -13.33 21.20 -18.23
CA GLU A 96 -12.67 20.87 -16.96
C GLU A 96 -12.75 19.37 -16.64
N ALA A 97 -13.93 18.76 -16.77
CA ALA A 97 -14.12 17.32 -16.58
C ALA A 97 -13.32 16.48 -17.59
N THR A 98 -13.26 16.92 -18.86
CA THR A 98 -12.47 16.25 -19.89
C THR A 98 -10.98 16.27 -19.56
N ASN A 99 -10.46 17.44 -19.16
CA ASN A 99 -9.07 17.59 -18.74
C ASN A 99 -8.75 16.75 -17.51
N LEU A 100 -9.69 16.67 -16.55
CA LEU A 100 -9.55 15.87 -15.34
C LEU A 100 -9.41 14.38 -15.67
N ILE A 101 -10.24 13.84 -16.58
CA ILE A 101 -10.13 12.45 -17.04
C ILE A 101 -8.81 12.20 -17.77
N GLN A 102 -8.39 13.13 -18.65
CA GLN A 102 -7.12 13.00 -19.37
C GLN A 102 -5.92 13.00 -18.42
N LYS A 103 -5.92 13.91 -17.42
CA LYS A 103 -4.88 13.96 -16.39
C LYS A 103 -4.81 12.63 -15.63
N GLN A 104 -5.95 12.07 -15.23
CA GLN A 104 -5.95 10.78 -14.53
C GLN A 104 -5.42 9.65 -15.41
N LYS A 105 -5.83 9.57 -16.68
CA LYS A 105 -5.32 8.56 -17.61
C LYS A 105 -3.80 8.67 -17.81
N ALA A 106 -3.28 9.89 -17.88
CA ALA A 106 -1.84 10.10 -17.96
C ALA A 106 -1.10 9.64 -16.69
N LEU A 107 -1.71 9.82 -15.51
CA LEU A 107 -1.16 9.34 -14.24
C LEU A 107 -1.22 7.82 -14.07
N GLU A 108 -2.16 7.14 -14.74
CA GLU A 108 -2.24 5.68 -14.81
C GLU A 108 -1.30 5.09 -15.87
N CYS A 109 -0.75 5.92 -16.77
CA CYS A 109 0.24 5.54 -17.77
C CYS A 109 1.69 5.99 -17.45
N PRO A 110 2.32 5.46 -16.39
CA PRO A 110 3.75 5.28 -16.35
C PRO A 110 4.09 3.79 -16.19
N ASN A 111 4.53 3.16 -17.29
CA ASN A 111 5.27 1.90 -17.36
C ASN A 111 4.84 0.74 -16.44
N THR A 112 4.08 -0.20 -17.00
CA THR A 112 3.70 -1.51 -16.45
C THR A 112 4.86 -2.51 -16.34
N GLU A 113 6.06 -2.08 -15.95
CA GLU A 113 7.19 -2.99 -15.69
C GLU A 113 7.99 -2.45 -14.50
N GLN A 114 8.22 -3.31 -13.49
CA GLN A 114 8.99 -3.11 -12.24
C GLN A 114 8.19 -2.84 -10.96
N THR A 115 7.33 -3.77 -10.53
CA THR A 115 7.25 -4.19 -9.10
C THR A 115 6.59 -5.56 -8.90
N MET A 116 6.84 -6.53 -9.78
CA MET A 116 6.62 -7.94 -9.47
C MET A 116 7.85 -8.73 -9.93
N GLY A 117 8.73 -9.07 -9.00
CA GLY A 117 9.85 -9.96 -9.26
C GLY A 117 11.13 -9.57 -8.54
N GLN A 118 11.22 -9.88 -7.24
CA GLN A 118 12.40 -10.50 -6.61
C GLN A 118 12.21 -10.57 -5.09
N LEU A 119 11.46 -11.59 -4.66
CA LEU A 119 11.79 -12.34 -3.45
C LEU A 119 11.91 -13.81 -3.87
N ASP A 120 12.86 -14.09 -4.76
CA ASP A 120 13.44 -15.42 -4.92
C ASP A 120 14.86 -15.35 -4.37
N GLY A 121 14.96 -15.43 -3.04
CA GLY A 121 16.21 -15.59 -2.32
C GLY A 121 16.52 -17.08 -2.26
N GLY A 122 17.25 -17.53 -3.26
CA GLY A 122 17.58 -18.93 -3.52
C GLY A 122 18.07 -19.70 -2.31
N ASN A 123 17.37 -20.80 -2.06
CA ASN A 123 17.82 -21.93 -1.30
C ASN A 123 18.87 -22.68 -2.14
N GLN A 124 20.16 -22.46 -1.89
CA GLN A 124 21.25 -23.31 -2.40
C GLN A 124 22.56 -23.04 -1.63
N THR A 125 22.82 -23.85 -0.61
CA THR A 125 24.19 -24.29 -0.30
C THR A 125 24.12 -25.73 0.20
N LEU A 126 24.21 -26.65 -0.75
CA LEU A 126 24.45 -28.06 -0.51
C LEU A 126 25.81 -28.35 -1.14
N ALA A 127 26.86 -28.35 -0.31
CA ALA A 127 28.18 -28.80 -0.70
C ALA A 127 28.75 -29.64 0.46
N ALA A 128 28.61 -30.95 0.29
CA ALA A 128 29.55 -32.00 0.65
C ALA A 128 30.31 -31.88 1.99
N ALA A 129 29.89 -32.68 2.96
CA ALA A 129 30.80 -33.36 3.87
C ALA A 129 30.24 -34.75 4.19
N GLU A 130 30.54 -35.71 3.32
CA GLU A 130 30.39 -37.13 3.60
C GLU A 130 31.44 -37.56 4.64
N GLY A 131 30.98 -38.26 5.68
CA GLY A 131 31.68 -39.41 6.25
C GLY A 131 32.78 -39.18 7.29
N HIS A 132 32.41 -39.21 8.58
CA HIS A 132 33.03 -40.16 9.52
C HIS A 132 32.12 -40.36 10.75
N VAL A 133 31.38 -41.47 10.75
CA VAL A 133 30.67 -41.98 11.92
C VAL A 133 31.70 -42.76 12.73
N VAL A 134 32.11 -42.24 13.88
CA VAL A 134 32.73 -43.06 14.93
C VAL A 134 31.61 -43.41 15.92
N GLU A 135 31.21 -44.66 15.82
CA GLU A 135 30.38 -45.41 16.74
C GLU A 135 30.97 -45.33 18.16
N VAL A 136 30.19 -44.81 19.12
CA VAL A 136 30.52 -44.92 20.54
C VAL A 136 29.37 -45.64 21.22
N ASP A 137 29.65 -46.89 21.55
CA ASP A 137 28.85 -47.85 22.30
C ASP A 137 28.32 -47.27 23.64
N PRO A 138 27.06 -47.51 24.02
CA PRO A 138 26.51 -47.07 25.31
C PRO A 138 26.49 -48.24 26.31
N GLN A 139 27.60 -48.51 27.01
CA GLN A 139 27.57 -49.39 28.19
C GLN A 139 28.58 -48.97 29.27
N HIS A 140 28.11 -49.06 30.53
CA HIS A 140 28.77 -48.80 31.82
C HIS A 140 28.58 -47.37 32.34
N ALA A 141 27.55 -47.08 33.14
CA ALA A 141 27.33 -47.56 34.51
C ALA A 141 28.46 -47.17 35.48
N ASP A 142 28.07 -46.27 36.39
CA ASP A 142 28.41 -46.26 37.81
C ASP A 142 29.67 -45.53 38.32
N GLN A 143 29.42 -44.87 39.45
CA GLN A 143 30.31 -44.52 40.55
C GLN A 143 31.20 -43.27 40.53
N LYS A 144 30.68 -42.27 41.27
CA LYS A 144 31.19 -41.77 42.57
C LYS A 144 32.36 -40.76 42.62
N LEU A 145 32.21 -39.91 43.65
CA LEU A 145 33.22 -39.17 44.44
C LEU A 145 33.79 -37.92 43.75
N SER A 146 34.03 -36.79 44.41
CA SER A 146 33.77 -36.33 45.77
C SER A 146 33.91 -34.79 45.79
N LYS A 147 33.37 -34.18 46.84
CA LYS A 147 33.66 -32.81 47.29
C LYS A 147 35.17 -32.54 47.48
N ALA A 148 35.53 -31.26 47.37
CA ALA A 148 36.61 -30.50 48.05
C ALA A 148 37.19 -29.48 47.04
N ASN A 149 37.33 -28.18 47.30
CA ASN A 149 37.25 -27.34 48.50
C ASN A 149 36.60 -26.01 48.16
#